data_AF-A0AAW2IDJ1-F1
#
_entry.id   AF-A0AAW2IDJ1-F1
#
_cell.length_a   1.000
_cell.length_b   1.000
_cell.length_c   1.000
_cell.angle_alpha   90.00
_cell.angle_beta   90.00
_cell.angle_gamma   90.00
#
_symmetry.space_group_name_H-M   'P 1'
#
loop_
_entity.id
_entity.type
_entity.pdbx_description
1 polymer ?
#
loop_
_entity_poly.entity_id
_entity_poly.type
_entity_poly.pdbx_seq_one_letter_code
_entity_poly.pdbx_strand_id
1 'polypeptide(L)'
;MGKKDKKKGRGIEKTAVKTEKKMTAKQKKQLAAIGEEDIEKIIAEIEQEERKRLQVKEWTIVKPGKRSNFTFCAHPIKDELLLFGGEYFNGQKTVVYNDLMFYNINKNEWTVVQAPSPPPPRSGHQMVALAKDKGQLWVFGGEFTSTTQNQFHHYKDLWVFHMGEKKWEKVMSPNGPSPRSGHRMVVNKNSLIVFGGYHDNLRQYKYFNDVYAFDLENYKWSKLETTGTPPAPRSGCQMVSLPDGKILIQGGYSKEMVKKMLIKELYTQMHFSSSLKVSLKQ
;
A
#
# COMPACT_ATOMS: atom_id res chain seq x y z
N MET A 1 36.25 24.36 18.87
CA MET A 1 35.00 25.11 18.60
C MET A 1 33.86 24.11 18.36
N GLY A 2 32.99 23.93 19.36
CA GLY A 2 32.05 22.80 19.43
C GLY A 2 30.59 23.14 19.07
N LYS A 3 29.96 22.18 18.38
CA LYS A 3 28.52 21.79 18.44
C LYS A 3 27.51 22.92 18.76
N LYS A 4 26.99 23.61 17.74
CA LYS A 4 25.77 24.46 17.89
C LYS A 4 24.60 24.14 16.96
N ASP A 5 24.73 23.29 15.94
CA ASP A 5 23.63 23.11 14.96
C ASP A 5 22.59 22.02 15.28
N LYS A 6 22.85 21.11 16.22
CA LYS A 6 21.89 20.01 16.53
C LYS A 6 20.67 20.42 17.38
N LYS A 7 20.62 21.61 17.98
CA LYS A 7 19.53 22.02 18.89
C LYS A 7 18.38 22.80 18.23
N LYS A 8 18.61 23.49 17.10
CA LYS A 8 17.58 24.35 16.47
C LYS A 8 16.44 23.57 15.79
N GLY A 9 16.73 22.41 15.18
CA GLY A 9 15.70 21.61 14.49
C GLY A 9 14.68 20.92 15.41
N ARG A 10 15.12 20.50 16.61
CA ARG A 10 14.30 19.69 17.53
C ARG A 10 13.13 20.44 18.17
N GLY A 11 13.19 21.78 18.24
CA GLY A 11 12.10 22.62 18.77
C GLY A 11 10.98 22.85 17.75
N ILE A 12 11.34 23.02 16.47
CA ILE A 12 10.40 23.20 15.36
C ILE A 12 9.63 21.90 15.12
N GLU A 13 10.32 20.76 15.10
CA GLU A 13 9.70 19.44 14.93
C GLU A 13 8.70 19.12 16.06
N LYS A 14 9.07 19.38 17.32
CA LYS A 14 8.16 19.22 18.47
C LYS A 14 6.91 20.11 18.36
N THR A 15 7.05 21.31 17.81
CA THR A 15 5.95 22.26 17.64
C THR A 15 5.02 21.83 16.50
N ALA A 16 5.58 21.35 15.38
CA ALA A 16 4.82 20.77 14.28
C ALA A 16 4.01 19.55 14.75
N VAL A 17 4.63 18.61 15.46
CA VAL A 17 3.97 17.42 16.01
C VAL A 17 2.83 17.80 16.97
N LYS A 18 3.03 18.77 17.86
CA LYS A 18 1.95 19.25 18.76
C LYS A 18 0.79 19.87 17.98
N THR A 19 1.09 20.62 16.93
CA THR A 19 0.08 21.27 16.09
C THR A 19 -0.73 20.24 15.31
N GLU A 20 -0.07 19.26 14.69
CA GLU A 20 -0.71 18.14 14.01
C GLU A 20 -1.63 17.37 14.95
N LYS A 21 -1.15 17.01 16.15
CA LYS A 21 -1.98 16.32 17.17
C LYS A 21 -3.25 17.09 17.52
N LYS A 22 -3.14 18.41 17.77
CA LYS A 22 -4.31 19.26 18.05
C LYS A 22 -5.30 19.28 16.90
N MET A 23 -4.80 19.42 15.67
CA MET A 23 -5.66 19.41 14.50
C MET A 23 -6.35 18.05 14.35
N THR A 24 -5.63 16.93 14.48
CA THR A 24 -6.19 15.56 14.42
C THR A 24 -7.29 15.35 15.46
N ALA A 25 -7.10 15.81 16.69
CA ALA A 25 -8.14 15.78 17.70
C ALA A 25 -9.39 16.61 17.31
N LYS A 26 -9.21 17.80 16.71
CA LYS A 26 -10.32 18.62 16.22
C LYS A 26 -11.11 17.90 15.12
N GLN A 27 -10.40 17.27 14.18
CA GLN A 27 -11.03 16.53 13.08
C GLN A 27 -11.80 15.29 13.57
N LYS A 28 -11.23 14.51 14.50
CA LYS A 28 -11.94 13.37 15.11
C LYS A 28 -13.24 13.83 15.78
N LYS A 29 -13.24 15.00 16.46
CA LYS A 29 -14.47 15.58 17.03
C LYS A 29 -15.49 15.99 15.97
N GLN A 30 -15.06 16.55 14.85
CA GLN A 30 -15.96 16.95 13.75
C GLN A 30 -16.61 15.72 13.08
N LEU A 31 -15.83 14.66 12.86
CA LEU A 31 -16.32 13.39 12.33
C LEU A 31 -17.31 12.74 13.30
N ALA A 32 -16.98 12.66 14.59
CA ALA A 32 -17.89 12.13 15.61
C ALA A 32 -19.22 12.91 15.68
N ALA A 33 -19.19 14.24 15.48
CA ALA A 33 -20.40 15.07 15.49
C ALA A 33 -21.36 14.77 14.33
N ILE A 34 -20.87 14.21 13.22
CA ILE A 34 -21.70 13.75 12.10
C ILE A 34 -21.97 12.23 12.14
N GLY A 35 -21.67 11.57 13.27
CA GLY A 35 -21.92 10.14 13.47
C GLY A 35 -20.88 9.21 12.84
N GLU A 36 -19.72 9.73 12.41
CA GLU A 36 -18.64 8.92 11.87
C GLU A 36 -17.84 8.22 12.96
N GLU A 37 -17.67 6.91 12.82
CA GLU A 37 -16.84 6.10 13.71
C GLU A 37 -15.34 6.33 13.43
N ASP A 38 -14.52 6.22 14.48
CA ASP A 38 -13.07 6.38 14.35
C ASP A 38 -12.47 5.21 13.56
N ILE A 39 -11.93 5.49 12.38
CA ILE A 39 -11.37 4.46 11.48
C ILE A 39 -10.26 3.62 12.12
N GLU A 40 -9.47 4.21 13.03
CA GLU A 40 -8.42 3.48 13.75
C GLU A 40 -9.01 2.45 14.72
N LYS A 41 -10.17 2.78 15.33
CA LYS A 41 -10.88 1.87 16.23
C LYS A 41 -11.49 0.70 15.44
N ILE A 42 -12.12 0.97 14.30
CA ILE A 42 -12.68 -0.07 13.42
C ILE A 42 -11.58 -1.06 13.01
N ILE A 43 -10.42 -0.56 12.56
CA ILE A 43 -9.30 -1.42 12.14
C ILE A 43 -8.78 -2.26 13.32
N ALA A 44 -8.65 -1.65 14.52
CA ALA A 44 -8.17 -2.37 15.69
C ALA A 44 -9.13 -3.51 16.12
N GLU A 45 -10.44 -3.28 16.02
CA GLU A 45 -11.46 -4.30 16.27
C GLU A 45 -11.39 -5.44 15.23
N ILE A 46 -11.28 -5.10 13.94
CA ILE A 46 -11.07 -6.09 12.87
C ILE A 46 -9.83 -6.94 13.16
N GLU A 47 -8.70 -6.30 13.45
CA GLU A 47 -7.45 -7.01 13.78
C GLU A 47 -7.60 -7.91 15.01
N GLN A 48 -8.37 -7.50 16.01
CA GLN A 48 -8.62 -8.31 17.20
C GLN A 48 -9.46 -9.55 16.87
N GLU A 49 -10.49 -9.41 16.04
CA GLU A 49 -11.28 -10.56 15.57
C GLU A 49 -10.45 -11.49 14.67
N GLU A 50 -9.60 -10.94 13.82
CA GLU A 50 -8.69 -11.71 12.95
C GLU A 50 -7.66 -12.52 13.77
N ARG A 51 -7.15 -11.96 14.88
CA ARG A 51 -6.23 -12.66 15.80
C ARG A 51 -6.86 -13.84 16.54
N LYS A 52 -8.20 -13.86 16.69
CA LYS A 52 -8.90 -15.00 17.30
C LYS A 52 -8.94 -16.22 16.39
N ARG A 53 -8.65 -16.07 15.09
CA ARG A 53 -8.62 -17.18 14.13
C ARG A 53 -7.30 -17.94 14.28
N LEU A 54 -7.39 -19.25 14.54
CA LEU A 54 -6.23 -20.11 14.79
C LEU A 54 -6.04 -21.19 13.72
N GLN A 55 -7.04 -21.45 12.88
CA GLN A 55 -7.02 -22.52 11.90
C GLN A 55 -7.13 -21.97 10.48
N VAL A 56 -6.44 -22.63 9.56
CA VAL A 56 -6.61 -22.38 8.13
C VAL A 56 -7.93 -23.00 7.68
N LYS A 57 -8.72 -22.24 6.91
CA LYS A 57 -9.94 -22.72 6.27
C LYS A 57 -9.87 -22.49 4.76
N GLU A 58 -10.41 -23.44 4.02
CA GLU A 58 -10.45 -23.40 2.57
C GLU A 58 -11.81 -23.85 2.08
N TRP A 59 -12.34 -23.14 1.09
CA TRP A 59 -13.60 -23.50 0.46
C TRP A 59 -13.65 -22.93 -0.95
N THR A 60 -14.45 -23.57 -1.81
CA THR A 60 -14.62 -23.14 -3.19
C THR A 60 -15.73 -22.09 -3.30
N ILE A 61 -15.60 -21.20 -4.27
CA ILE A 61 -16.63 -20.22 -4.63
C ILE A 61 -16.82 -20.21 -6.15
N VAL A 62 -17.97 -19.74 -6.62
CA VAL A 62 -18.24 -19.63 -8.06
C VAL A 62 -17.37 -18.53 -8.69
N LYS A 63 -17.33 -17.35 -8.07
CA LYS A 63 -16.49 -16.23 -8.49
C LYS A 63 -16.32 -15.20 -7.36
N PRO A 64 -15.26 -14.39 -7.39
CA PRO A 64 -15.13 -13.25 -6.48
C PRO A 64 -16.28 -12.26 -6.65
N GLY A 65 -16.72 -11.66 -5.54
CA GLY A 65 -17.67 -10.54 -5.58
C GLY A 65 -17.08 -9.32 -6.30
N LYS A 66 -17.95 -8.40 -6.73
CA LYS A 66 -17.55 -7.12 -7.36
C LYS A 66 -16.55 -6.41 -6.45
N ARG A 67 -15.45 -5.92 -7.03
CA ARG A 67 -14.38 -5.21 -6.31
C ARG A 67 -13.49 -4.42 -7.28
N SER A 68 -12.89 -3.37 -6.77
CA SER A 68 -11.85 -2.56 -7.41
C SER A 68 -10.61 -2.50 -6.52
N ASN A 69 -9.49 -2.01 -7.07
CA ASN A 69 -8.27 -1.74 -6.29
C ASN A 69 -7.72 -2.97 -5.54
N PHE A 70 -8.06 -4.18 -6.00
CA PHE A 70 -7.44 -5.44 -5.58
C PHE A 70 -6.14 -5.66 -6.36
N THR A 71 -5.27 -6.55 -5.88
CA THR A 71 -4.14 -7.02 -6.69
C THR A 71 -4.44 -8.40 -7.25
N PHE A 72 -4.02 -8.61 -8.49
CA PHE A 72 -4.06 -9.87 -9.19
C PHE A 72 -2.67 -10.23 -9.70
N CYS A 73 -2.18 -11.45 -9.44
CA CYS A 73 -0.89 -11.91 -9.96
C CYS A 73 -0.90 -13.41 -10.27
N ALA A 74 0.06 -13.87 -11.06
CA ALA A 74 0.25 -15.28 -11.32
C ALA A 74 0.87 -15.98 -10.09
N HIS A 75 0.44 -17.22 -9.83
CA HIS A 75 1.13 -18.08 -8.88
C HIS A 75 2.53 -18.40 -9.44
N PRO A 76 3.59 -18.33 -8.61
CA PRO A 76 4.96 -18.38 -9.11
C PRO A 76 5.46 -19.80 -9.42
N ILE A 77 4.60 -20.81 -9.33
CA ILE A 77 4.99 -22.24 -9.37
C ILE A 77 3.89 -23.09 -10.03
N LYS A 78 2.62 -22.83 -9.71
CA LYS A 78 1.46 -23.56 -10.24
C LYS A 78 0.73 -22.74 -11.30
N ASP A 79 -0.11 -23.41 -12.10
CA ASP A 79 -1.06 -22.80 -13.04
C ASP A 79 -2.27 -22.21 -12.32
N GLU A 80 -2.01 -21.25 -11.43
CA GLU A 80 -3.03 -20.59 -10.61
C GLU A 80 -2.87 -19.07 -10.72
N LEU A 81 -3.97 -18.35 -10.57
CA LEU A 81 -3.98 -16.89 -10.43
C LEU A 81 -4.41 -16.52 -9.02
N LEU A 82 -3.85 -15.43 -8.49
CA LEU A 82 -3.97 -15.04 -7.10
C LEU A 82 -4.63 -13.69 -7.02
N LEU A 83 -5.67 -13.59 -6.19
CA LEU A 83 -6.38 -12.35 -5.92
C LEU A 83 -6.30 -12.04 -4.42
N PHE A 84 -5.97 -10.81 -4.08
CA PHE A 84 -6.00 -10.34 -2.69
C PHE A 84 -6.68 -8.99 -2.56
N GLY A 85 -7.57 -8.89 -1.57
CA GLY A 85 -8.17 -7.65 -1.08
C GLY A 85 -9.01 -6.88 -2.11
N GLY A 86 -8.88 -5.55 -2.06
CA GLY A 86 -9.70 -4.61 -2.83
C GLY A 86 -10.88 -4.07 -2.04
N GLU A 87 -11.75 -3.33 -2.70
CA GLU A 87 -12.95 -2.74 -2.09
C GLU A 87 -14.14 -2.73 -3.05
N TYR A 88 -15.33 -2.55 -2.51
CA TYR A 88 -16.56 -2.39 -3.27
C TYR A 88 -17.46 -1.35 -2.63
N PHE A 89 -17.90 -0.39 -3.43
CA PHE A 89 -18.92 0.57 -3.04
C PHE A 89 -20.22 0.24 -3.76
N ASN A 90 -21.29 0.04 -2.99
CA ASN A 90 -22.61 -0.30 -3.54
C ASN A 90 -23.51 0.93 -3.77
N GLY A 91 -22.98 2.16 -3.62
CA GLY A 91 -23.77 3.40 -3.67
C GLY A 91 -24.14 3.96 -2.29
N GLN A 92 -23.98 3.18 -1.22
CA GLN A 92 -24.28 3.60 0.16
C GLN A 92 -23.15 3.28 1.13
N LYS A 93 -22.54 2.10 1.00
CA LYS A 93 -21.51 1.59 1.90
C LYS A 93 -20.34 1.02 1.12
N THR A 94 -19.15 1.23 1.67
CA THR A 94 -17.91 0.63 1.20
C THR A 94 -17.59 -0.61 2.03
N VAL A 95 -17.25 -1.70 1.35
CA VAL A 95 -16.70 -2.92 1.95
C VAL A 95 -15.27 -3.06 1.44
N VAL A 96 -14.31 -3.21 2.35
CA VAL A 96 -12.91 -3.47 2.03
C VAL A 96 -12.62 -4.93 2.38
N TYR A 97 -11.87 -5.62 1.52
CA TYR A 97 -11.62 -7.05 1.64
C TYR A 97 -10.17 -7.34 2.06
N ASN A 98 -9.96 -8.46 2.75
CA ASN A 98 -8.66 -9.11 3.04
C ASN A 98 -8.67 -10.59 2.65
N ASP A 99 -9.60 -11.01 1.80
CA ASP A 99 -9.67 -12.39 1.32
C ASP A 99 -8.51 -12.67 0.35
N LEU A 100 -7.88 -13.83 0.52
CA LEU A 100 -6.90 -14.38 -0.41
C LEU A 100 -7.57 -15.49 -1.20
N MET A 101 -7.57 -15.38 -2.52
CA MET A 101 -8.19 -16.35 -3.41
C MET A 101 -7.19 -16.89 -4.43
N PHE A 102 -7.33 -18.18 -4.72
CA PHE A 102 -6.58 -18.91 -5.71
C PHE A 102 -7.55 -19.36 -6.79
N TYR A 103 -7.28 -18.99 -8.04
CA TYR A 103 -8.02 -19.47 -9.20
C TYR A 103 -7.19 -20.53 -9.91
N ASN A 104 -7.68 -21.76 -9.92
CA ASN A 104 -7.04 -22.84 -10.65
C ASN A 104 -7.48 -22.80 -12.11
N ILE A 105 -6.52 -22.57 -13.02
CA ILE A 105 -6.81 -22.37 -14.44
C ILE A 105 -7.35 -23.66 -15.06
N ASN A 106 -6.74 -24.80 -14.72
CA ASN A 106 -7.07 -26.10 -15.30
C ASN A 106 -8.44 -26.62 -14.82
N LYS A 107 -8.83 -26.30 -13.58
CA LYS A 107 -10.12 -26.68 -13.00
C LYS A 107 -11.22 -25.64 -13.20
N ASN A 108 -10.87 -24.42 -13.62
CA ASN A 108 -11.79 -23.27 -13.68
C ASN A 108 -12.52 -23.06 -12.33
N GLU A 109 -11.78 -23.10 -11.23
CA GLU A 109 -12.33 -23.08 -9.87
C GLU A 109 -11.61 -22.04 -9.00
N TRP A 110 -12.39 -21.31 -8.20
CA TRP A 110 -11.87 -20.40 -7.19
C TRP A 110 -11.90 -21.06 -5.82
N THR A 111 -10.77 -21.00 -5.11
CA THR A 111 -10.64 -21.40 -3.71
C THR A 111 -10.27 -20.19 -2.86
N VAL A 112 -11.03 -19.93 -1.81
CA VAL A 112 -10.68 -18.95 -0.79
C VAL A 112 -9.79 -19.62 0.24
N VAL A 113 -8.66 -18.99 0.57
CA VAL A 113 -7.76 -19.43 1.64
C VAL A 113 -7.83 -18.42 2.78
N GLN A 114 -8.43 -18.81 3.89
CA GLN A 114 -8.47 -18.02 5.12
C GLN A 114 -7.40 -18.54 6.07
N ALA A 115 -6.27 -17.83 6.13
CA ALA A 115 -5.20 -18.12 7.07
C ALA A 115 -5.30 -17.27 8.34
N PRO A 116 -4.77 -17.74 9.49
CA PRO A 116 -4.69 -16.96 10.73
C PRO A 116 -3.94 -15.63 10.58
N SER A 117 -4.37 -14.62 11.35
CA SER A 117 -3.70 -13.32 11.48
C SER A 117 -3.31 -12.66 10.14
N PRO A 118 -4.23 -12.52 9.17
CA PRO A 118 -3.94 -11.87 7.90
C PRO A 118 -3.68 -10.37 8.08
N PRO A 119 -3.07 -9.70 7.09
CA PRO A 119 -3.12 -8.25 6.99
C PRO A 119 -4.57 -7.73 7.07
N PRO A 120 -4.81 -6.57 7.73
CA PRO A 120 -6.11 -5.90 7.70
C PRO A 120 -6.65 -5.69 6.27
N PRO A 121 -7.98 -5.60 6.11
CA PRO A 121 -8.62 -5.28 4.84
C PRO A 121 -8.01 -4.06 4.16
N ARG A 122 -7.69 -4.21 2.88
CA ARG A 122 -6.96 -3.17 2.15
C ARG A 122 -7.24 -3.15 0.66
N SER A 123 -7.38 -1.95 0.12
CA SER A 123 -7.43 -1.64 -1.31
C SER A 123 -6.21 -0.80 -1.71
N GLY A 124 -5.90 -0.74 -3.00
CA GLY A 124 -4.79 0.08 -3.52
C GLY A 124 -3.41 -0.31 -2.99
N HIS A 125 -3.28 -1.51 -2.44
CA HIS A 125 -2.01 -2.14 -2.07
C HIS A 125 -1.33 -2.69 -3.33
N GLN A 126 -0.11 -3.18 -3.18
CA GLN A 126 0.49 -4.03 -4.21
C GLN A 126 0.93 -5.35 -3.63
N MET A 127 0.68 -6.42 -4.39
CA MET A 127 1.12 -7.78 -4.14
C MET A 127 2.09 -8.24 -5.24
N VAL A 128 3.15 -8.94 -4.87
CA VAL A 128 4.03 -9.66 -5.81
C VAL A 128 4.27 -11.08 -5.32
N ALA A 129 4.43 -12.02 -6.25
CA ALA A 129 4.68 -13.42 -5.92
C ALA A 129 6.10 -13.83 -6.28
N LEU A 130 6.71 -14.66 -5.44
CA LEU A 130 8.05 -15.23 -5.66
C LEU A 130 8.01 -16.75 -5.48
N ALA A 131 8.77 -17.49 -6.30
CA ALA A 131 8.87 -18.95 -6.21
C ALA A 131 9.72 -19.43 -5.00
N LYS A 132 10.33 -18.49 -4.27
CA LYS A 132 11.16 -18.74 -3.09
C LYS A 132 10.37 -19.50 -2.02
N ASP A 133 11.03 -20.44 -1.33
CA ASP A 133 10.51 -21.17 -0.17
C ASP A 133 9.10 -21.78 -0.38
N LYS A 134 8.91 -22.50 -1.50
CA LYS A 134 7.62 -23.11 -1.90
C LYS A 134 6.51 -22.10 -2.25
N GLY A 135 6.87 -20.85 -2.48
CA GLY A 135 5.96 -19.78 -2.88
C GLY A 135 5.71 -18.78 -1.76
N GLN A 136 5.94 -17.50 -2.06
CA GLN A 136 5.70 -16.38 -1.16
C GLN A 136 4.88 -15.30 -1.87
N LEU A 137 3.91 -14.70 -1.17
CA LEU A 137 3.23 -13.48 -1.60
C LEU A 137 3.58 -12.32 -0.70
N TRP A 138 4.18 -11.29 -1.27
CA TRP A 138 4.57 -10.09 -0.55
C TRP A 138 3.57 -8.98 -0.81
N VAL A 139 3.01 -8.39 0.25
CA VAL A 139 2.01 -7.33 0.20
C VAL A 139 2.51 -6.11 0.95
N PHE A 140 2.50 -4.94 0.30
CA PHE A 140 2.89 -3.68 0.92
C PHE A 140 1.78 -2.63 0.82
N GLY A 141 1.61 -1.87 1.90
CA GLY A 141 0.78 -0.67 1.95
C GLY A 141 -0.69 -0.91 1.59
N GLY A 142 -1.27 0.06 0.89
CA GLY A 142 -2.71 0.13 0.60
C GLY A 142 -3.43 1.03 1.59
N GLU A 143 -4.76 1.05 1.52
CA GLU A 143 -5.61 1.80 2.42
C GLU A 143 -6.84 0.99 2.84
N PHE A 144 -7.37 1.35 4.00
CA PHE A 144 -8.72 1.01 4.40
C PHE A 144 -9.58 2.25 4.31
N THR A 145 -10.66 2.14 3.53
CA THR A 145 -11.67 3.17 3.37
C THR A 145 -12.81 2.90 4.34
N SER A 146 -13.17 3.90 5.15
CA SER A 146 -14.37 3.82 6.02
C SER A 146 -15.63 3.52 5.21
N THR A 147 -16.64 2.96 5.87
CA THR A 147 -17.93 2.58 5.26
C THR A 147 -18.55 3.70 4.43
N THR A 148 -18.42 4.96 4.87
CA THR A 148 -19.01 6.16 4.25
C THR A 148 -18.05 6.89 3.30
N GLN A 149 -16.81 6.39 3.12
CA GLN A 149 -15.74 7.04 2.34
C GLN A 149 -15.28 8.40 2.87
N ASN A 150 -15.64 8.76 4.10
CA ASN A 150 -15.26 10.03 4.71
C ASN A 150 -13.89 9.99 5.39
N GLN A 151 -13.31 8.80 5.58
CA GLN A 151 -12.02 8.57 6.21
C GLN A 151 -11.24 7.48 5.48
N PHE A 152 -9.92 7.67 5.43
CA PHE A 152 -8.95 6.74 4.84
C PHE A 152 -7.83 6.48 5.84
N HIS A 153 -7.45 5.21 5.98
CA HIS A 153 -6.27 4.79 6.73
C HIS A 153 -5.28 4.16 5.78
N HIS A 154 -4.18 4.85 5.48
CA HIS A 154 -3.12 4.27 4.67
C HIS A 154 -2.20 3.39 5.51
N TYR A 155 -1.91 2.20 5.00
CA TYR A 155 -0.97 1.27 5.59
C TYR A 155 0.47 1.56 5.15
N LYS A 156 1.43 1.20 5.99
CA LYS A 156 2.88 1.22 5.71
C LYS A 156 3.56 -0.10 6.01
N ASP A 157 2.78 -1.13 6.31
CA ASP A 157 3.29 -2.42 6.71
C ASP A 157 3.62 -3.29 5.50
N LEU A 158 4.55 -4.21 5.72
CA LEU A 158 4.96 -5.24 4.77
C LEU A 158 4.54 -6.59 5.34
N TRP A 159 3.91 -7.41 4.50
CA TRP A 159 3.46 -8.74 4.85
C TRP A 159 3.99 -9.75 3.86
N VAL A 160 4.23 -10.96 4.34
CA VAL A 160 4.50 -12.13 3.49
C VAL A 160 3.52 -13.24 3.84
N PHE A 161 2.91 -13.84 2.82
CA PHE A 161 2.18 -15.09 2.94
C PHE A 161 3.06 -16.23 2.45
N HIS A 162 3.39 -17.17 3.34
CA HIS A 162 4.12 -18.38 3.01
C HIS A 162 3.11 -19.41 2.49
N MET A 163 3.10 -19.67 1.18
CA MET A 163 2.11 -20.54 0.53
C MET A 163 2.19 -21.99 1.02
N GLY A 164 3.41 -22.48 1.28
CA GLY A 164 3.63 -23.83 1.76
C GLY A 164 3.05 -24.09 3.16
N GLU A 165 3.05 -23.08 4.02
CA GLU A 165 2.52 -23.15 5.40
C GLU A 165 1.10 -22.59 5.54
N LYS A 166 0.61 -21.90 4.50
CA LYS A 166 -0.62 -21.10 4.52
C LYS A 166 -0.67 -20.15 5.71
N LYS A 167 0.40 -19.39 5.89
CA LYS A 167 0.61 -18.53 7.05
C LYS A 167 1.01 -17.12 6.62
N TRP A 168 0.37 -16.13 7.23
CA TRP A 168 0.78 -14.73 7.14
C TRP A 168 1.83 -14.38 8.18
N GLU A 169 2.77 -13.53 7.79
CA GLU A 169 3.78 -12.95 8.66
C GLU A 169 3.89 -11.46 8.39
N LYS A 170 3.84 -10.66 9.46
CA LYS A 170 4.12 -9.23 9.40
C LYS A 170 5.62 -9.00 9.48
N VAL A 171 6.20 -8.43 8.44
CA VAL A 171 7.64 -8.22 8.36
C VAL A 171 8.00 -6.91 9.07
N MET A 172 8.75 -7.05 10.16
CA MET A 172 9.17 -5.93 11.00
C MET A 172 10.50 -5.37 10.50
N SER A 173 10.43 -4.32 9.68
CA SER A 173 11.63 -3.64 9.16
C SER A 173 11.48 -2.12 9.24
N PRO A 174 12.34 -1.42 10.02
CA PRO A 174 12.28 0.04 10.14
C PRO A 174 12.75 0.72 8.85
N ASN A 175 12.59 2.04 8.79
CA ASN A 175 13.07 2.89 7.68
C ASN A 175 12.45 2.58 6.30
N GLY A 176 11.31 1.89 6.27
CA GLY A 176 10.52 1.68 5.06
C GLY A 176 9.77 2.93 4.58
N PRO A 177 9.01 2.80 3.47
CA PRO A 177 8.23 3.88 2.93
C PRO A 177 7.18 4.40 3.93
N SER A 178 6.84 5.68 3.82
CA SER A 178 5.68 6.25 4.54
C SER A 178 4.37 5.56 4.13
N PRO A 179 3.30 5.65 4.96
CA PRO A 179 2.00 5.10 4.60
C PRO A 179 1.51 5.59 3.25
N ARG A 180 1.04 4.67 2.40
CA ARG A 180 0.66 4.97 1.02
C ARG A 180 -0.22 3.90 0.38
N SER A 181 -1.10 4.34 -0.51
CA SER A 181 -1.88 3.50 -1.42
C SER A 181 -1.66 3.96 -2.88
N GLY A 182 -2.11 3.16 -3.84
CA GLY A 182 -1.96 3.44 -5.27
C GLY A 182 -0.51 3.47 -5.77
N HIS A 183 0.43 3.00 -4.95
CA HIS A 183 1.83 2.83 -5.31
C HIS A 183 2.00 1.56 -6.16
N ARG A 184 3.20 1.36 -6.70
CA ARG A 184 3.57 0.12 -7.35
C ARG A 184 4.78 -0.52 -6.70
N MET A 185 4.81 -1.84 -6.75
CA MET A 185 5.86 -2.70 -6.22
C MET A 185 6.14 -3.80 -7.23
N VAL A 186 7.42 -4.02 -7.54
CA VAL A 186 7.89 -5.11 -8.40
C VAL A 186 9.07 -5.82 -7.74
N VAL A 187 9.29 -7.06 -8.12
CA VAL A 187 10.53 -7.75 -7.82
C VAL A 187 11.56 -7.35 -8.88
N ASN A 188 12.72 -6.88 -8.43
CA ASN A 188 13.88 -6.66 -9.30
C ASN A 188 15.10 -7.28 -8.62
N LYS A 189 15.71 -8.29 -9.26
CA LYS A 189 16.77 -9.12 -8.66
C LYS A 189 16.32 -9.65 -7.29
N ASN A 190 17.10 -9.42 -6.22
CA ASN A 190 16.81 -9.86 -4.86
C ASN A 190 16.15 -8.78 -3.99
N SER A 191 15.35 -7.89 -4.60
CA SER A 191 14.70 -6.80 -3.87
C SER A 191 13.28 -6.52 -4.33
N LEU A 192 12.45 -6.10 -3.39
CA LEU A 192 11.14 -5.49 -3.69
C LEU A 192 11.35 -3.99 -3.89
N ILE A 193 11.06 -3.49 -5.09
CA ILE A 193 11.17 -2.07 -5.39
C ILE A 193 9.80 -1.43 -5.32
N VAL A 194 9.63 -0.43 -4.47
CA VAL A 194 8.40 0.36 -4.29
C VAL A 194 8.60 1.75 -4.87
N PHE A 195 7.63 2.22 -5.65
CA PHE A 195 7.61 3.57 -6.20
C PHE A 195 6.23 4.22 -6.07
N GLY A 196 6.25 5.50 -5.73
CA GLY A 196 5.09 6.39 -5.83
C GLY A 196 3.97 6.10 -4.84
N GLY A 197 2.74 6.35 -5.29
CA GLY A 197 1.52 6.28 -4.50
C GLY A 197 1.12 7.64 -3.93
N TYR A 198 0.10 7.63 -3.08
CA TYR A 198 -0.35 8.82 -2.36
C TYR A 198 -0.76 8.51 -0.92
N HIS A 199 -0.89 9.58 -0.16
CA HIS A 199 -1.43 9.60 1.18
C HIS A 199 -2.46 10.73 1.27
N ASP A 200 -3.66 10.39 1.70
CA ASP A 200 -4.74 11.30 2.04
C ASP A 200 -5.04 11.22 3.53
N ASN A 201 -5.17 12.37 4.17
CA ASN A 201 -5.62 12.51 5.55
C ASN A 201 -6.77 13.52 5.68
N LEU A 202 -7.50 13.72 4.57
CA LEU A 202 -8.63 14.62 4.37
C LEU A 202 -8.27 16.12 4.44
N ARG A 203 -6.99 16.45 4.67
CA ARG A 203 -6.49 17.84 4.68
C ARG A 203 -5.52 18.11 3.56
N GLN A 204 -4.65 17.15 3.30
CA GLN A 204 -3.64 17.23 2.27
C GLN A 204 -3.58 15.91 1.52
N TYR A 205 -3.52 16.02 0.20
CA TYR A 205 -3.13 14.93 -0.67
C TYR A 205 -1.62 15.05 -0.90
N LYS A 206 -0.87 14.03 -0.52
CA LYS A 206 0.56 13.93 -0.82
C LYS A 206 0.79 12.80 -1.79
N TYR A 207 1.24 13.13 -2.99
CA TYR A 207 1.75 12.16 -3.95
C TYR A 207 3.24 11.94 -3.73
N PHE A 208 3.71 10.74 -3.98
CA PHE A 208 5.12 10.37 -3.81
C PHE A 208 5.78 10.08 -5.17
N ASN A 209 7.08 10.30 -5.24
CA ASN A 209 7.99 9.83 -6.31
C ASN A 209 9.28 9.22 -5.74
N ASP A 210 9.31 8.94 -4.44
CA ASP A 210 10.43 8.26 -3.83
C ASP A 210 10.46 6.78 -4.24
N VAL A 211 11.67 6.23 -4.22
CA VAL A 211 11.94 4.83 -4.53
C VAL A 211 12.51 4.17 -3.29
N TYR A 212 11.97 3.02 -2.93
CA TYR A 212 12.49 2.18 -1.85
C TYR A 212 12.80 0.79 -2.36
N ALA A 213 13.86 0.19 -1.82
CA ALA A 213 14.17 -1.22 -1.99
C ALA A 213 14.07 -1.93 -0.65
N PHE A 214 13.33 -3.03 -0.62
CA PHE A 214 13.41 -4.02 0.45
C PHE A 214 14.33 -5.15 0.01
N ASP A 215 15.42 -5.35 0.72
CA ASP A 215 16.33 -6.46 0.51
C ASP A 215 15.71 -7.76 1.03
N LEU A 216 15.53 -8.75 0.15
CA LEU A 216 14.88 -10.04 0.45
C LEU A 216 15.80 -11.06 1.15
N GLU A 217 17.07 -10.73 1.35
CA GLU A 217 18.06 -11.51 2.08
C GLU A 217 18.31 -10.90 3.47
N ASN A 218 18.50 -9.58 3.52
CA ASN A 218 18.82 -8.87 4.77
C ASN A 218 17.57 -8.34 5.50
N TYR A 219 16.39 -8.40 4.89
CA TYR A 219 15.12 -7.91 5.43
C TYR A 219 15.16 -6.43 5.83
N LYS A 220 15.82 -5.62 5.01
CA LYS A 220 16.06 -4.19 5.28
C LYS A 220 15.54 -3.31 4.16
N TRP A 221 14.83 -2.27 4.55
CA TRP A 221 14.50 -1.17 3.66
C TRP A 221 15.70 -0.24 3.46
N SER A 222 15.88 0.20 2.22
CA SER A 222 16.74 1.32 1.86
C SER A 222 15.96 2.26 0.94
N LYS A 223 16.14 3.57 1.16
CA LYS A 223 15.66 4.58 0.22
C LYS A 223 16.70 4.68 -0.90
N LEU A 224 16.26 4.57 -2.14
CA LEU A 224 17.14 4.65 -3.30
C LEU A 224 17.16 6.09 -3.85
N GLU A 225 18.36 6.53 -4.22
CA GLU A 225 18.55 7.78 -4.95
C GLU A 225 18.48 7.48 -6.46
N THR A 226 17.69 8.29 -7.17
CA THR A 226 17.53 8.19 -8.62
C THR A 226 18.50 9.12 -9.33
N THR A 227 19.04 8.71 -10.47
CA THR A 227 19.86 9.58 -11.32
C THR A 227 19.04 10.09 -12.52
N GLY A 228 19.43 11.25 -13.07
CA GLY A 228 18.68 11.93 -14.12
C GLY A 228 17.40 12.58 -13.61
N THR A 229 16.41 12.77 -14.48
CA THR A 229 15.11 13.35 -14.13
C THR A 229 14.16 12.26 -13.64
N PRO A 230 13.80 12.21 -12.34
CA PRO A 230 12.86 11.21 -11.84
C PRO A 230 11.44 11.49 -12.35
N PRO A 231 10.58 10.46 -12.45
CA PRO A 231 9.16 10.68 -12.67
C PRO A 231 8.57 11.62 -11.61
N ALA A 232 7.66 12.50 -12.04
CA ALA A 232 6.91 13.36 -11.12
C ALA A 232 6.10 12.51 -10.10
N PRO A 233 5.79 13.05 -8.91
CA PRO A 233 4.93 12.39 -7.94
C PRO A 233 3.64 11.90 -8.55
N ARG A 234 3.26 10.63 -8.29
CA ARG A 234 2.08 10.02 -8.92
C ARG A 234 1.54 8.81 -8.17
N SER A 235 0.26 8.56 -8.37
CA SER A 235 -0.47 7.35 -7.96
C SER A 235 -1.07 6.65 -9.17
N GLY A 236 -1.39 5.36 -9.05
CA GLY A 236 -2.06 4.59 -10.10
C GLY A 236 -1.20 4.36 -11.36
N CYS A 237 0.12 4.47 -11.24
CA CYS A 237 1.02 4.10 -12.33
C CYS A 237 1.17 2.58 -12.46
N GLN A 238 1.66 2.14 -13.62
CA GLN A 238 2.17 0.80 -13.84
C GLN A 238 3.69 0.79 -13.73
N MET A 239 4.23 -0.32 -13.25
CA MET A 239 5.66 -0.52 -13.06
C MET A 239 6.03 -1.95 -13.46
N VAL A 240 7.09 -2.10 -14.25
CA VAL A 240 7.57 -3.40 -14.74
C VAL A 240 9.09 -3.45 -14.61
N SER A 241 9.60 -4.56 -14.08
CA SER A 241 11.03 -4.85 -14.08
C SER A 241 11.42 -5.46 -15.44
N LEU A 242 12.49 -4.94 -16.04
CA LEU A 242 13.01 -5.41 -17.33
C LEU A 242 14.14 -6.44 -17.12
N PRO A 243 14.42 -7.31 -18.11
CA PRO A 243 15.48 -8.32 -18.00
C PRO A 243 16.88 -7.75 -17.74
N ASP A 244 17.15 -6.53 -18.19
CA ASP A 244 18.42 -5.83 -17.95
C ASP A 244 18.52 -5.18 -16.56
N GLY A 245 17.52 -5.40 -15.70
CA GLY A 245 17.44 -4.87 -14.35
C GLY A 245 16.95 -3.43 -14.25
N LYS A 246 16.58 -2.79 -15.37
CA LYS A 246 15.91 -1.47 -15.36
C LYS A 246 14.44 -1.62 -14.98
N ILE A 247 13.83 -0.51 -14.55
CA ILE A 247 12.41 -0.46 -14.19
C ILE A 247 11.71 0.57 -15.07
N LEU A 248 10.68 0.13 -15.79
CA LEU A 248 9.81 1.01 -16.55
C LEU A 248 8.64 1.45 -15.68
N ILE A 249 8.34 2.75 -15.68
CA ILE A 249 7.18 3.34 -14.99
C ILE A 249 6.33 4.08 -16.02
N GLN A 250 5.04 3.78 -16.07
CA GLN A 250 4.14 4.40 -17.04
C GLN A 250 2.80 4.74 -16.42
N GLY A 251 2.13 5.76 -16.93
CA GLY A 251 0.82 6.12 -16.44
C GLY A 251 0.85 6.81 -15.08
N GLY A 252 -0.33 6.86 -14.49
CA GLY A 252 -0.60 7.44 -13.19
C GLY A 252 -1.04 8.89 -13.26
N TYR A 253 -1.44 9.39 -12.11
CA TYR A 253 -1.94 10.75 -11.95
C TYR A 253 -1.44 11.37 -10.67
N SER A 254 -1.42 12.70 -10.66
CA SER A 254 -1.27 13.51 -9.46
C SER A 254 -2.37 14.57 -9.43
N LYS A 255 -2.75 15.00 -8.23
CA LYS A 255 -3.55 16.20 -8.05
C LYS A 255 -2.64 17.32 -7.59
N GLU A 256 -2.66 18.43 -8.31
CA GLU A 256 -1.94 19.64 -7.94
C GLU A 256 -2.95 20.73 -7.55
N MET A 257 -2.71 21.34 -6.39
CA MET A 257 -3.45 22.53 -5.98
C MET A 257 -2.86 23.74 -6.68
N VAL A 258 -3.52 24.22 -7.72
CA VAL A 258 -3.07 25.43 -8.43
C VAL A 258 -3.74 26.64 -7.78
N LYS A 259 -2.93 27.59 -7.29
CA LYS A 259 -3.42 28.92 -6.90
C LYS A 259 -3.42 29.82 -8.13
N LYS A 260 -4.57 30.03 -8.77
CA LYS A 260 -4.77 31.14 -9.72
C LYS A 260 -5.67 32.19 -9.08
N MET A 261 -5.25 33.45 -9.11
CA MET A 261 -5.98 34.67 -8.71
C MET A 261 -7.26 34.44 -7.87
N LEU A 262 -7.09 34.22 -6.56
CA LEU A 262 -8.16 34.08 -5.55
C LEU A 262 -9.08 32.84 -5.65
N ILE A 263 -8.91 31.95 -6.63
CA ILE A 263 -9.65 30.68 -6.73
C ILE A 263 -8.69 29.51 -6.49
N LYS A 264 -9.07 28.62 -5.56
CA LYS A 264 -8.37 27.33 -5.35
C LYS A 264 -9.06 26.30 -6.24
N GLU A 265 -8.39 25.88 -7.32
CA GLU A 265 -8.88 24.82 -8.20
C GLU A 265 -7.97 23.58 -8.09
N LEU A 266 -8.59 22.41 -8.09
CA LEU A 266 -7.93 21.12 -8.02
C LEU A 266 -7.78 20.57 -9.44
N TYR A 267 -6.55 20.48 -9.94
CA TYR A 267 -6.27 19.94 -11.27
C TYR A 267 -5.75 18.51 -11.16
N THR A 268 -6.26 17.60 -11.99
CA THR A 268 -5.70 16.26 -12.15
C THR A 268 -4.76 16.24 -13.33
N GLN A 269 -3.47 15.96 -13.07
CA GLN A 269 -2.47 15.78 -14.10
C GLN A 269 -2.35 14.29 -14.41
N MET A 270 -2.56 13.91 -15.68
CA MET A 270 -2.30 12.55 -16.17
C MET A 270 -0.89 12.46 -16.73
N HIS A 271 -0.16 11.39 -16.37
CA HIS A 271 1.20 11.14 -16.82
C HIS A 271 1.19 10.02 -17.85
N PHE A 272 1.77 10.23 -19.04
CA PHE A 272 1.70 9.25 -20.14
C PHE A 272 2.95 8.35 -20.24
N SER A 273 4.16 8.88 -20.02
CA SER A 273 5.40 8.09 -20.09
C SER A 273 6.57 8.71 -19.32
N SER A 274 7.35 7.89 -18.60
CA SER A 274 8.62 8.31 -17.97
C SER A 274 9.51 7.11 -17.64
N SER A 275 10.69 7.00 -18.24
CA SER A 275 11.65 5.93 -17.87
C SER A 275 12.43 6.31 -16.61
N LEU A 276 12.57 5.39 -15.66
CA LEU A 276 13.43 5.59 -14.48
C LEU A 276 14.65 4.66 -14.54
N LYS A 277 15.85 5.23 -14.48
CA LYS A 277 17.07 4.46 -14.21
C LYS A 277 17.35 4.52 -12.71
N VAL A 278 17.20 3.39 -12.03
CA VAL A 278 17.59 3.25 -10.63
C VAL A 278 19.00 2.67 -10.60
N SER A 279 19.96 3.43 -10.06
CA SER A 279 21.30 2.90 -9.81
C SER A 279 21.31 2.24 -8.44
N LEU A 280 21.23 0.92 -8.41
CA LEU A 280 21.58 0.17 -7.20
C LEU A 280 23.10 0.31 -7.04
N LYS A 281 23.56 1.13 -6.09
CA LYS A 281 24.97 1.06 -5.69
C LYS A 281 25.17 -0.34 -5.09
N GLN A 282 26.06 -1.11 -5.72
CA GLN A 282 26.59 -2.36 -5.18
C GLN A 282 27.35 -2.09 -3.88
#